data_AF-A0A5E4D9Q3-F1
#
_entry.id   AF-A0A5E4D9Q3-F1
#
_cell.length_a   1.000
_cell.length_b   1.000
_cell.length_c   1.000
_cell.angle_alpha   90.00
_cell.angle_beta   90.00
_cell.angle_gamma   90.00
#
_symmetry.space_group_name_H-M   'P 1'
#
loop_
_entity.id
_entity.type
_entity.pdbx_description
1 polymer ?
#
loop_
_entity_poly.entity_id
_entity_poly.type
_entity_poly.pdbx_seq_one_letter_code
_entity_poly.pdbx_strand_id
1 'polypeptide(L)'
;MAITLKTNQVAISQTLLCKESRIQFCIAVTHLKARTGWEQFRLAQGCDLLQNLQNITQEAKIPLIICRDFNAEPTKEVYKHFASSGLNLDRAYKLLSNNGAVGDPPEGGHTLDYIWYSRQATEQWLGT
;
A
#
# COMPACT_ATOMS: atom_id res chain seq x y z
N MET A 1 -26.25 -9.13 1.71
CA MET A 1 -26.07 -7.67 1.82
C MET A 1 -24.72 -7.41 2.45
N ALA A 2 -23.81 -6.68 1.80
CA ALA A 2 -22.53 -6.32 2.38
C ALA A 2 -22.76 -5.16 3.37
N ILE A 3 -22.50 -5.40 4.66
CA ILE A 3 -22.55 -4.35 5.66
C ILE A 3 -21.34 -3.43 5.40
N THR A 4 -21.59 -2.21 4.94
CA THR A 4 -20.53 -1.19 4.84
C THR A 4 -20.16 -0.76 6.26
N LEU A 5 -19.08 -1.33 6.78
CA LEU A 5 -18.49 -0.91 8.05
C LEU A 5 -18.02 0.55 7.92
N LYS A 6 -18.57 1.44 8.76
CA LYS A 6 -18.07 2.81 8.86
C LYS A 6 -16.62 2.77 9.37
N THR A 7 -15.72 3.29 8.56
CA THR A 7 -14.30 3.43 8.89
C THR A 7 -14.03 4.79 9.53
N ASN A 8 -13.01 4.86 10.39
CA ASN A 8 -12.42 6.11 10.89
C ASN A 8 -10.99 6.29 10.37
N GLN A 9 -10.69 5.69 9.21
CA GLN A 9 -9.35 5.67 8.66
C GLN A 9 -8.79 7.09 8.50
N VAL A 10 -7.57 7.29 8.97
CA VAL A 10 -6.81 8.51 8.73
C VAL A 10 -5.67 8.16 7.79
N ALA A 11 -5.57 8.91 6.69
CA ALA A 11 -4.45 8.85 5.78
C ALA A 11 -4.12 10.27 5.33
N ILE A 12 -2.84 10.53 5.10
CA ILE A 12 -2.39 11.75 4.44
C ILE A 12 -1.88 11.33 3.08
N SER A 13 -2.35 11.99 2.03
CA SER A 13 -1.86 11.82 0.67
C SER A 13 -1.46 13.17 0.10
N GLN A 14 -0.37 13.18 -0.66
CA GLN A 14 0.09 14.37 -1.33
C GLN A 14 0.63 14.02 -2.70
N THR A 15 0.20 14.78 -3.70
CA THR A 15 0.75 14.68 -5.04
C THR A 15 1.89 15.69 -5.20
N LEU A 16 3.07 15.18 -5.54
CA LEU A 16 4.31 15.91 -5.67
C LEU A 16 4.76 15.92 -7.14
N LEU A 17 5.50 16.96 -7.52
CA LEU A 17 6.12 17.09 -8.85
C LEU A 17 7.64 17.13 -8.67
N CYS A 18 8.34 16.15 -9.23
CA CYS A 18 9.79 16.23 -9.32
C CYS A 18 10.17 17.38 -10.26
N LYS A 19 10.92 18.38 -9.76
CA LYS A 19 11.26 19.56 -10.55
C LYS A 19 12.20 19.24 -11.71
N GLU A 20 13.09 18.26 -11.52
CA GLU A 20 14.09 17.84 -12.49
C GLU A 20 13.48 16.98 -13.60
N SER A 21 12.85 15.86 -13.25
CA SER A 21 12.24 14.96 -14.26
C SER A 21 10.88 15.43 -14.77
N ARG A 22 10.26 16.42 -14.10
CA ARG A 22 8.88 16.89 -14.36
C ARG A 22 7.82 15.78 -14.21
N ILE A 23 8.16 14.69 -13.52
CA ILE A 23 7.25 13.58 -13.24
C ILE A 23 6.46 13.87 -11.98
N GLN A 24 5.14 13.66 -12.06
CA GLN A 24 4.23 13.75 -10.92
C GLN A 24 4.05 12.38 -10.26
N PHE A 25 3.98 12.35 -8.94
CA PHE A 25 3.68 11.13 -8.18
C PHE A 25 2.91 11.44 -6.90
N CYS A 26 2.15 10.47 -6.41
CA CYS A 26 1.43 10.54 -5.16
C CYS A 26 2.19 9.76 -4.08
N ILE A 27 2.35 10.36 -2.91
CA ILE A 27 2.80 9.66 -1.72
C ILE A 27 1.68 9.67 -0.68
N ALA A 28 1.45 8.53 -0.05
CA ALA A 28 0.47 8.35 0.99
C ALA A 28 1.07 7.68 2.22
N VAL A 29 0.59 8.08 3.39
CA VAL A 29 0.92 7.44 4.66
C VAL A 29 -0.35 7.13 5.43
N THR A 30 -0.37 5.96 6.06
CA THR A 30 -1.50 5.50 6.85
C THR A 30 -1.03 4.79 8.11
N HIS A 31 -1.94 4.53 9.05
CA HIS A 31 -1.71 3.62 10.16
C HIS A 31 -3.01 2.89 10.44
N LEU A 32 -3.07 1.61 10.10
CA LEU A 32 -4.31 0.85 10.26
C LEU A 32 -4.52 0.41 11.72
N LYS A 33 -5.73 -0.05 12.02
CA LYS A 33 -6.12 -0.46 13.38
C LYS A 33 -5.22 -1.59 13.92
N ALA A 34 -4.54 -1.29 15.02
CA ALA A 34 -3.70 -2.24 15.75
C ALA A 34 -4.49 -3.28 16.57
N ARG A 35 -3.76 -4.31 17.04
CA ARG A 35 -4.20 -5.45 17.85
C ARG A 35 -5.01 -6.50 17.07
N THR A 36 -5.00 -7.73 17.58
CA THR A 36 -5.77 -8.87 17.05
C THR A 36 -7.29 -8.66 17.22
N GLY A 37 -8.09 -9.34 16.40
CA GLY A 37 -9.56 -9.25 16.43
C GLY A 37 -10.15 -8.08 15.64
N TRP A 38 -9.31 -7.29 14.96
CA TRP A 38 -9.70 -6.14 14.13
C TRP A 38 -9.45 -6.37 12.64
N GLU A 39 -9.33 -7.62 12.20
CA GLU A 39 -8.96 -7.98 10.82
C GLU A 39 -9.97 -7.46 9.80
N GLN A 40 -11.27 -7.63 10.07
CA GLN A 40 -12.34 -7.11 9.21
C GLN A 40 -12.39 -5.58 9.18
N PHE A 41 -12.05 -4.93 10.30
CA PHE A 41 -11.98 -3.48 10.38
C PHE A 41 -10.78 -2.94 9.59
N ARG A 42 -9.60 -3.57 9.71
CA ARG A 42 -8.43 -3.27 8.89
C ARG A 42 -8.73 -3.46 7.39
N LEU A 43 -9.49 -4.50 7.04
CA LEU A 43 -9.93 -4.70 5.66
C LEU A 43 -10.81 -3.54 5.17
N ALA A 44 -11.83 -3.16 5.94
CA ALA A 44 -12.69 -2.01 5.59
C ALA A 44 -11.89 -0.71 5.47
N GLN A 45 -10.98 -0.44 6.41
CA GLN A 45 -10.05 0.69 6.37
C GLN A 45 -9.15 0.67 5.13
N GLY A 46 -8.61 -0.50 4.78
CA GLY A 46 -7.77 -0.69 3.62
C GLY A 46 -8.52 -0.50 2.30
N CYS A 47 -9.74 -1.02 2.19
CA CYS A 47 -10.59 -0.84 1.01
C CYS A 47 -10.95 0.64 0.80
N ASP A 48 -11.33 1.34 1.88
CA ASP A 48 -11.62 2.78 1.83
C ASP A 48 -10.38 3.59 1.39
N LEU A 49 -9.20 3.25 1.92
CA LEU A 49 -7.94 3.87 1.51
C LEU A 49 -7.64 3.62 0.03
N LEU A 50 -7.76 2.38 -0.45
CA LEU A 50 -7.52 2.05 -1.86
C LEU A 50 -8.46 2.81 -2.80
N GLN A 51 -9.74 2.88 -2.46
CA GLN A 51 -10.73 3.62 -3.25
C GLN A 51 -10.38 5.11 -3.33
N ASN A 52 -10.02 5.73 -2.20
CA ASN A 52 -9.60 7.14 -2.19
C ASN A 52 -8.33 7.37 -3.02
N LEU A 53 -7.33 6.49 -2.89
CA LEU A 53 -6.07 6.60 -3.64
C LEU A 53 -6.27 6.36 -5.14
N GLN A 54 -7.19 5.48 -5.54
CA GLN A 54 -7.59 5.29 -6.93
C GLN A 54 -8.15 6.57 -7.54
N ASN A 55 -9.02 7.26 -6.82
CA ASN A 55 -9.54 8.56 -7.25
C ASN A 55 -8.44 9.63 -7.33
N ILE A 56 -7.60 9.75 -6.29
CA ILE A 56 -6.51 10.74 -6.23
C ILE A 56 -5.49 10.52 -7.35
N THR A 57 -5.19 9.27 -7.67
CA THR A 57 -4.22 8.89 -8.72
C THR A 57 -4.83 8.81 -10.12
N GLN A 58 -6.09 9.23 -10.27
CA GLN A 58 -6.82 9.21 -11.53
C GLN A 58 -6.82 7.83 -12.20
N GLU A 59 -7.22 6.80 -11.45
CA GLU A 59 -7.22 5.41 -11.93
C GLU A 59 -5.80 4.90 -12.27
N ALA A 60 -4.86 5.06 -11.33
CA ALA A 60 -3.46 4.64 -11.45
C ALA A 60 -2.62 5.35 -12.54
N LYS A 61 -3.10 6.46 -13.11
CA LYS A 61 -2.31 7.28 -14.06
C LYS A 61 -1.14 8.00 -13.39
N ILE A 62 -1.29 8.32 -12.11
CA ILE A 62 -0.22 8.95 -11.31
C ILE A 62 0.48 7.85 -10.49
N PRO A 63 1.80 7.66 -10.65
CA PRO A 63 2.62 6.82 -9.78
C PRO A 63 2.30 6.99 -8.30
N LEU A 64 2.14 5.89 -7.56
CA LEU A 64 1.77 5.92 -6.15
C LEU A 64 2.83 5.23 -5.28
N ILE A 65 3.13 5.82 -4.13
CA ILE A 65 3.88 5.21 -3.03
C ILE A 65 2.99 5.25 -1.78
N ILE A 66 2.87 4.14 -1.06
CA ILE A 66 2.10 4.04 0.19
C ILE A 66 3.00 3.50 1.29
N CYS A 67 3.13 4.25 2.38
CA CYS A 67 4.03 3.91 3.48
C CYS A 67 3.27 3.56 4.76
N ARG A 68 4.00 2.85 5.65
CA ARG A 68 3.79 2.68 7.11
C ARG A 68 2.92 1.48 7.50
N ASP A 69 2.75 1.31 8.81
CA ASP A 69 2.18 0.19 9.55
C ASP A 69 0.71 -0.14 9.22
N PHE A 70 0.51 -1.32 8.65
CA PHE A 70 -0.81 -1.89 8.37
C PHE A 70 -1.34 -2.74 9.52
N ASN A 71 -0.54 -2.99 10.57
CA ASN A 71 -0.87 -3.89 11.68
C ASN A 71 -1.40 -5.24 11.21
N ALA A 72 -0.90 -5.71 10.06
CA ALA A 72 -1.38 -6.89 9.38
C ALA A 72 -0.22 -7.61 8.70
N GLU A 73 -0.11 -8.90 8.98
CA GLU A 73 0.85 -9.78 8.31
C GLU A 73 0.47 -10.02 6.84
N PRO A 74 1.43 -10.49 6.00
CA PRO A 74 1.17 -10.78 4.60
C PRO A 74 0.07 -11.82 4.34
N THR A 75 -0.26 -12.64 5.33
CA THR A 75 -1.32 -13.65 5.24
C THR A 75 -2.73 -13.06 5.36
N LYS A 76 -2.86 -11.81 5.82
CA LYS A 76 -4.15 -11.17 6.14
C LYS A 76 -4.83 -10.59 4.90
N GLU A 77 -6.16 -10.50 4.96
CA GLU A 77 -6.97 -10.08 3.81
C GLU A 77 -6.73 -8.65 3.35
N VAL A 78 -6.52 -7.71 4.28
CA VAL A 78 -6.17 -6.32 3.91
C VAL A 78 -4.89 -6.27 3.09
N TYR A 79 -3.90 -7.08 3.44
CA TYR A 79 -2.65 -7.17 2.68
C TYR A 79 -2.91 -7.71 1.26
N LYS A 80 -3.69 -8.81 1.14
CA LYS A 80 -4.03 -9.40 -0.16
C LYS A 80 -4.76 -8.41 -1.07
N HIS A 81 -5.68 -7.62 -0.51
CA HIS A 81 -6.41 -6.59 -1.25
C HIS A 81 -5.49 -5.52 -1.85
N PHE A 82 -4.45 -5.09 -1.12
CA PHE A 82 -3.46 -4.17 -1.67
C PHE A 82 -2.65 -4.83 -2.80
N ALA A 83 -2.18 -6.06 -2.56
CA ALA A 83 -1.39 -6.82 -3.52
C ALA A 83 -2.15 -7.16 -4.82
N SER A 84 -3.47 -7.32 -4.77
CA SER A 84 -4.33 -7.61 -5.93
C SER A 84 -5.14 -6.40 -6.40
N SER A 85 -4.85 -5.19 -5.91
CA SER A 85 -5.61 -3.99 -6.25
C SER A 85 -5.38 -3.57 -7.71
N GLY A 86 -6.35 -2.85 -8.28
CA GLY A 86 -6.23 -2.25 -9.61
C GLY A 86 -5.13 -1.18 -9.72
N LEU A 87 -4.51 -0.79 -8.60
CA LEU A 87 -3.40 0.16 -8.54
C LEU A 87 -2.03 -0.46 -8.88
N ASN A 88 -1.99 -1.77 -9.17
CA ASN A 88 -0.79 -2.53 -9.58
C ASN A 88 0.40 -2.32 -8.62
N LEU A 89 0.13 -2.52 -7.33
CA LEU A 89 1.10 -2.27 -6.27
C LEU A 89 2.05 -3.45 -6.06
N ASP A 90 3.34 -3.15 -5.92
CA ASP A 90 4.34 -4.09 -5.41
C ASP A 90 5.01 -3.54 -4.14
N ARG A 91 5.89 -4.33 -3.52
CA ARG A 91 6.51 -3.99 -2.23
C ARG A 91 8.00 -3.82 -2.37
N ALA A 92 8.52 -2.70 -1.87
CA ALA A 92 9.95 -2.40 -1.92
C ALA A 92 10.77 -3.49 -1.20
N TYR A 93 10.29 -3.98 -0.05
CA TYR A 93 11.02 -4.98 0.74
C TYR A 93 11.20 -6.34 0.05
N LYS A 94 10.40 -6.71 -0.96
CA LYS A 94 10.63 -7.94 -1.73
C LYS A 94 11.97 -7.92 -2.45
N LEU A 95 12.40 -6.73 -2.90
CA LEU A 95 13.65 -6.54 -3.63
C LEU A 95 14.89 -6.81 -2.78
N LEU A 96 14.73 -6.84 -1.44
CA LEU A 96 15.81 -7.15 -0.50
C LEU A 96 15.95 -8.65 -0.24
N SER A 97 15.04 -9.47 -0.76
CA SER A 97 15.11 -10.93 -0.63
C SER A 97 15.78 -11.53 -1.86
N ASN A 98 16.65 -12.52 -1.67
CA ASN A 98 17.32 -13.19 -2.79
C ASN A 98 16.36 -13.92 -3.75
N ASN A 99 15.11 -14.18 -3.32
CA ASN A 99 14.14 -14.99 -4.08
C ASN A 99 12.83 -14.24 -4.40
N GLY A 100 12.71 -12.93 -4.12
CA GLY A 100 11.46 -12.16 -4.29
C GLY A 100 10.30 -12.57 -3.38
N ALA A 101 10.48 -13.61 -2.56
CA ALA A 101 9.60 -13.97 -1.47
C ALA A 101 9.62 -12.85 -0.42
N VAL A 102 8.55 -12.70 0.36
CA VAL A 102 8.64 -11.88 1.57
C VAL A 102 9.85 -12.38 2.33
N GLY A 103 10.82 -11.50 2.63
CA GLY A 103 11.81 -11.87 3.62
C GLY A 103 11.02 -12.23 4.86
N ASP A 104 10.93 -13.53 5.16
CA ASP A 104 10.24 -13.98 6.35
C ASP A 104 10.79 -13.13 7.48
N PRO A 105 9.93 -12.50 8.29
CA PRO A 105 10.42 -11.74 9.41
C PRO A 105 11.37 -12.65 10.22
N PRO A 106 12.48 -12.12 10.75
CA PRO A 106 13.41 -12.93 11.55
C PRO A 106 12.62 -13.71 12.61
N GLU A 107 13.02 -14.94 12.96
CA GLU A 107 12.23 -15.82 13.83
C GLU A 107 11.60 -15.08 15.02
N GLY A 108 10.26 -15.07 15.09
CA GLY A 108 9.49 -14.35 16.12
C GLY A 108 9.16 -12.89 15.81
N GLY A 109 9.57 -12.36 14.66
CA GLY A 109 9.25 -11.01 14.18
C GLY A 109 7.92 -10.96 13.42
N HIS A 110 7.33 -9.77 13.35
CA HIS A 110 6.13 -9.51 12.57
C HIS A 110 6.43 -8.50 11.46
N THR A 111 5.99 -8.78 10.23
CA THR A 111 6.03 -7.81 9.13
C THR A 111 4.71 -7.03 9.13
N LEU A 112 4.72 -5.82 9.68
CA LEU A 112 3.54 -4.96 9.79
C LEU A 112 3.69 -3.66 8.97
N ASP A 113 4.93 -3.19 8.80
CA ASP A 113 5.27 -2.06 7.97
C ASP A 113 5.49 -2.45 6.51
N TYR A 114 4.93 -1.64 5.62
CA TYR A 114 5.08 -1.82 4.18
C TYR A 114 5.41 -0.50 3.51
N ILE A 115 6.21 -0.59 2.45
CA ILE A 115 6.33 0.44 1.43
C ILE A 115 5.81 -0.19 0.13
N TRP A 116 4.60 0.18 -0.24
CA TRP A 116 3.99 -0.18 -1.51
C TRP A 116 4.34 0.86 -2.56
N TYR A 117 4.52 0.43 -3.80
CA TYR A 117 4.72 1.31 -4.94
C TYR A 117 4.03 0.77 -6.19
N SER A 118 3.52 1.63 -7.07
CA SER A 118 3.00 1.21 -8.37
C SER A 118 4.12 0.61 -9.23
N ARG A 119 3.98 -0.64 -9.68
CA ARG A 119 5.03 -1.32 -10.46
C ARG A 119 5.40 -0.59 -11.76
N GLN A 120 4.41 -0.01 -12.44
CA GLN A 120 4.62 0.79 -13.65
C GLN A 120 5.44 2.09 -13.39
N ALA A 121 5.45 2.59 -12.15
CA ALA A 121 6.21 3.79 -11.80
C ALA A 121 7.73 3.54 -11.82
N THR A 122 8.17 2.36 -11.36
CA THR A 122 9.59 2.00 -11.38
C THR A 122 10.14 1.79 -12.78
N GLU A 123 9.34 1.28 -13.72
CA GLU A 123 9.75 1.11 -15.13
C GLU A 123 10.01 2.49 -15.78
N GLN A 124 9.16 3.48 -15.51
CA GLN A 124 9.36 4.86 -16.00
C GLN A 124 10.54 5.59 -15.34
N TRP A 125 10.90 5.26 -14.09
CA TRP A 125 11.97 5.94 -13.35
C TRP A 125 13.34 5.29 -13.53
N LEU A 126 13.39 3.99 -13.84
CA LEU A 126 14.61 3.21 -14.03
C LEU A 126 15.03 3.10 -15.51
N GLY A 127 14.20 3.57 -16.45
CA GLY A 127 14.56 3.62 -17.86
C GLY A 127 14.68 2.24 -18.53
N THR A 128 13.91 1.26 -18.05
CA THR A 128 13.81 -0.09 -18.63
C THR A 128 12.48 -0.31 -19.31
#